data_AF-A0A3D0ZFR7-F1
#
_entry.id   AF-A0A3D0ZFR7-F1
#
_cell.length_a   1.000
_cell.length_b   1.000
_cell.length_c   1.000
_cell.angle_alpha   90.00
_cell.angle_beta   90.00
_cell.angle_gamma   90.00
#
_symmetry.space_group_name_H-M   'P 1'
#
loop_
_entity.id
_entity.type
_entity.pdbx_description
1 polymer ?
#
loop_
_entity_poly.entity_id
_entity_poly.type
_entity_poly.pdbx_seq_one_letter_code
_entity_poly.pdbx_strand_id
1 'polypeptide(L)' 'GVRYKIVRGALDTQGVKNRKQARSRYGAKMEKK' A
#
# COMPACT_ATOMS: atom_id res chain seq x y z
N GLY A 1 11.58 -0.70 21.37
CA GLY A 1 11.21 -1.38 20.11
C GLY A 1 10.11 -0.60 19.40
N VAL A 2 10.06 -0.63 18.06
CA VAL A 2 9.07 0.11 17.24
C VAL A 2 7.68 -0.50 17.41
N ARG A 3 6.69 0.33 17.76
CA ARG A 3 5.32 -0.10 18.12
C ARG A 3 4.26 0.20 17.06
N TYR A 4 4.60 0.94 16.00
CA TYR A 4 3.65 1.45 15.01
C TYR A 4 4.12 1.23 13.58
N LYS A 5 3.16 1.28 12.65
CA LYS A 5 3.38 1.17 11.21
C LYS A 5 2.62 2.28 10.52
N ILE A 6 3.24 2.84 9.48
CA ILE A 6 2.57 3.79 8.59
C ILE A 6 1.66 3.04 7.62
N VAL A 7 0.52 3.63 7.29
CA VAL A 7 -0.37 3.14 6.23
C VAL A 7 0.21 3.60 4.89
N ARG A 8 0.38 2.67 3.95
CA ARG A 8 0.93 2.97 2.62
C ARG A 8 -0.19 3.40 1.67
N GLY A 9 0.09 4.39 0.81
CA GLY A 9 -0.92 4.95 -0.09
C GLY A 9 -1.81 5.99 0.59
N ALA A 10 -1.39 6.49 1.76
CA ALA A 10 -2.05 7.56 2.49
C ALA A 10 -1.10 8.77 2.61
N LEU A 11 -1.67 9.98 2.52
CA LEU A 11 -0.92 11.25 2.47
C LEU A 11 0.16 11.20 1.37
N ASP A 12 1.38 11.61 1.69
CA ASP A 12 2.51 11.68 0.74
C ASP A 12 3.11 10.31 0.41
N THR A 13 2.69 9.24 1.10
CA THR A 13 3.29 7.92 0.91
C THR A 13 2.66 7.19 -0.27
N GLN A 14 3.48 6.77 -1.22
CA GLN A 14 3.00 6.01 -2.37
C GLN A 14 2.76 4.53 -2.03
N GLY A 15 1.73 3.98 -2.67
CA GLY A 15 1.43 2.55 -2.66
C GLY A 15 2.45 1.73 -3.46
N VAL A 16 2.49 0.42 -3.21
CA VAL A 16 3.44 -0.49 -3.88
C VAL A 16 2.97 -0.79 -5.30
N LYS A 17 3.84 -0.58 -6.30
CA LYS A 17 3.55 -0.89 -7.72
C LYS A 17 3.49 -2.41 -7.96
N ASN A 18 2.65 -2.84 -8.90
CA ASN A 18 2.49 -4.24 -9.36
C ASN A 18 2.19 -5.27 -8.26
N ARG A 19 1.63 -4.84 -7.12
CA ARG A 19 1.28 -5.71 -6.01
C ARG A 19 -0.08 -6.38 -6.24
N LYS A 20 -0.06 -7.64 -6.68
CA LYS A 20 -1.28 -8.41 -7.02
C LYS A 20 -2.02 -8.99 -5.80
N GLN A 21 -1.32 -9.24 -4.69
CA GLN A 21 -1.89 -9.83 -3.46
C GLN A 21 -1.76 -8.88 -2.25
N ALA A 22 -2.76 -8.91 -1.35
CA ALA A 22 -2.85 -8.06 -0.16
C ALA A 22 -2.76 -6.54 -0.47
N ARG A 23 -3.30 -6.13 -1.63
CA ARG A 23 -3.18 -4.78 -2.18
C ARG A 23 -3.72 -3.67 -1.26
N SER A 24 -4.76 -3.96 -0.49
CA SER A 24 -5.41 -3.02 0.44
C SER A 24 -4.46 -2.53 1.54
N ARG A 25 -3.58 -3.40 2.05
CA ARG A 25 -2.62 -3.04 3.10
C ARG A 25 -1.48 -2.16 2.59
N TYR A 26 -1.17 -2.25 1.30
CA TYR A 26 -0.01 -1.61 0.68
C TYR A 26 -0.39 -0.45 -0.25
N GLY A 27 -1.64 0.00 -0.23
CA GLY A 27 -2.12 1.10 -1.06
C GLY A 27 -2.04 0.82 -2.57
N ALA A 28 -1.99 -0.45 -2.97
CA ALA A 28 -1.92 -0.82 -4.37
C ALA A 28 -3.33 -0.85 -4.97
N LYS A 29 -3.54 -0.08 -6.04
CA LYS A 29 -4.83 -0.04 -6.74
C LYS A 29 -5.04 -1.34 -7.52
N MET A 30 -6.32 -1.67 -7.77
CA MET A 30 -6.66 -2.72 -8.72
C MET A 30 -6.19 -2.30 -10.10
N GLU A 31 -5.30 -3.08 -10.69
CA GLU A 31 -5.00 -2.98 -12.11
C GLU A 31 -6.31 -3.26 -12.87
N LYS A 32 -6.76 -2.28 -13.65
CA LYS A 32 -7.82 -2.50 -14.63
C LYS A 32 -7.16 -3.20 -15.82
N LYS A 33 -7.70 -4.36 -16.19
CA LYS A 33 -7.30 -5.04 -17.43
C LYS A 33 -7.71 -4.18 -18.62
#